data_AF-A0A820S0V6-F1
#
_entry.id   AF-A0A820S0V6-F1
#
_cell.length_a   1.000
_cell.length_b   1.000
_cell.length_c   1.000
_cell.angle_alpha   90.00
_cell.angle_beta   90.00
_cell.angle_gamma   90.00
#
_symmetry.space_group_name_H-M   'P 1'
#
loop_
_entity.id
_entity.type
_entity.pdbx_description
1 polymer ?
#
loop_
_entity_poly.entity_id
_entity_poly.type
_entity_poly.pdbx_seq_one_letter_code
_entity_poly.pdbx_strand_id
1 'polypeptide(L)'
;NKFDGKIDRRSFMGEYEIDDKTNRPRNPAGRTGLSGRGLLGHWGPNHAADPVITRWAKNQPNFKGKVLEIVLINRKDNNHLALPGGMIDEGENAFVAAKGELLEEA
;
A
#
# COMPACT_ATOMS: atom_id res chain seq x y z
N ASN A 1 -9.06 -15.20 -2.89
CA ASN A 1 -10.26 -14.53 -2.35
C ASN A 1 -10.55 -14.86 -0.88
N LYS A 2 -9.59 -15.28 -0.06
CA LYS A 2 -9.82 -15.58 1.36
C LYS A 2 -8.53 -15.44 2.16
N PHE A 3 -8.60 -15.45 3.48
CA PHE A 3 -7.42 -15.71 4.30
C PHE A 3 -6.87 -17.11 4.02
N ASP A 4 -5.57 -17.18 3.81
CA ASP A 4 -4.81 -18.40 3.55
C ASP A 4 -3.64 -18.48 4.54
N GLY A 5 -3.91 -19.07 5.70
CA GLY A 5 -2.97 -19.06 6.83
C GLY A 5 -2.70 -17.64 7.31
N LYS A 6 -1.48 -17.15 7.07
CA LYS A 6 -1.02 -15.81 7.45
C LYS A 6 -1.21 -14.75 6.35
N ILE A 7 -1.59 -15.16 5.15
CA ILE A 7 -1.69 -14.26 3.98
C ILE A 7 -3.15 -13.92 3.75
N ASP A 8 -3.50 -12.63 3.78
CA ASP A 8 -4.81 -12.19 3.28
C ASP A 8 -4.78 -12.17 1.75
N ARG A 9 -5.52 -13.08 1.11
CA ARG A 9 -5.65 -13.11 -0.35
C ARG A 9 -6.97 -12.48 -0.82
N ARG A 10 -7.64 -11.65 -0.01
CA ARG A 10 -8.85 -10.93 -0.43
C ARG A 10 -8.45 -9.59 -1.04
N SER A 11 -9.14 -9.16 -2.09
CA SER A 11 -8.91 -7.84 -2.65
C SER A 11 -9.90 -6.84 -2.04
N PHE A 12 -9.45 -5.61 -1.81
CA PHE A 12 -10.34 -4.49 -1.47
C PHE A 12 -11.24 -4.06 -2.64
N MET A 13 -10.98 -4.57 -3.85
CA MET A 13 -11.84 -4.38 -5.03
C MET A 13 -12.92 -5.47 -5.18
N GLY A 14 -13.11 -6.33 -4.18
CA GLY A 14 -14.03 -7.47 -4.23
C GLY A 14 -13.36 -8.76 -4.69
N GLU A 15 -14.16 -9.76 -5.07
CA GLU A 15 -13.64 -11.05 -5.54
C GLU A 15 -12.98 -10.90 -6.92
N TYR A 16 -11.83 -11.55 -7.10
CA TYR A 16 -11.16 -11.65 -8.39
C TYR A 16 -11.33 -13.04 -8.99
N GLU A 17 -11.42 -13.10 -10.32
CA GLU A 17 -11.52 -14.35 -11.08
C GLU A 17 -10.23 -15.18 -10.93
N ILE A 18 -10.38 -16.50 -10.82
CA ILE A 18 -9.29 -17.46 -10.97
C ILE A 18 -9.37 -18.01 -12.39
N ASP A 19 -8.29 -17.89 -13.15
CA ASP A 19 -8.22 -18.43 -14.50
C ASP A 19 -8.20 -19.96 -14.49
N ASP A 20 -9.21 -20.60 -15.08
CA ASP A 20 -9.37 -22.07 -15.03
C ASP A 20 -8.21 -22.84 -15.67
N LYS A 21 -7.50 -22.23 -16.63
CA LYS A 21 -6.40 -22.91 -17.35
C LYS A 21 -5.11 -22.91 -16.55
N THR A 22 -4.82 -21.81 -15.87
CA THR A 22 -3.56 -21.62 -15.16
C THR A 22 -3.70 -21.72 -13.65
N ASN A 23 -4.94 -21.75 -13.14
CA ASN A 23 -5.32 -21.69 -11.73
C ASN A 23 -4.69 -20.49 -11.00
N ARG A 24 -4.61 -19.34 -11.69
CA ARG A 24 -3.99 -18.10 -11.18
C ARG A 24 -5.00 -16.96 -11.13
N PRO A 25 -4.85 -16.01 -10.19
CA PRO A 25 -5.69 -14.81 -10.15
C PRO A 25 -5.59 -13.97 -11.43
N ARG A 26 -6.72 -13.48 -11.92
CA ARG A 26 -6.76 -12.42 -12.94
C ARG A 26 -6.81 -11.06 -12.27
N ASN A 27 -6.08 -10.09 -12.84
CA ASN A 27 -6.10 -8.71 -12.35
C ASN A 27 -7.52 -8.14 -12.48
N PRO A 28 -8.17 -7.67 -11.39
CA PRO A 28 -9.51 -7.11 -11.45
C PRO A 28 -9.61 -5.84 -12.32
N ALA A 29 -8.50 -5.14 -12.57
CA ALA A 29 -8.45 -3.99 -13.48
C ALA A 29 -8.25 -4.37 -14.97
N GLY A 30 -8.18 -5.66 -15.30
CA GLY A 30 -8.04 -6.15 -16.67
C GLY A 30 -6.60 -6.46 -17.08
N ARG A 31 -6.41 -6.70 -18.39
CA ARG A 31 -5.14 -7.18 -18.97
C ARG A 31 -4.06 -6.10 -18.93
N THR A 32 -2.87 -6.47 -18.50
CA THR A 32 -1.68 -5.59 -18.43
C THR A 32 -0.65 -5.87 -19.53
N GLY A 33 -0.86 -6.91 -20.36
CA GLY A 33 0.10 -7.34 -21.39
C GLY A 33 1.22 -8.24 -20.89
N LEU A 34 1.27 -8.55 -19.58
CA LEU A 34 2.25 -9.47 -18.98
C LEU A 34 1.54 -10.49 -18.08
N SER A 35 2.04 -11.73 -18.08
CA SER A 35 1.61 -12.79 -17.16
C SER A 35 2.74 -13.17 -16.21
N GLY A 36 2.41 -13.67 -15.03
CA GLY A 36 3.39 -13.93 -13.97
C GLY A 36 3.19 -13.01 -12.78
N ARG A 37 4.10 -13.10 -11.80
CA ARG A 37 4.12 -12.18 -10.65
C ARG A 37 5.02 -10.96 -10.88
N GLY A 38 5.95 -11.03 -11.84
CA GLY A 38 7.02 -10.04 -11.94
C GLY A 38 7.80 -9.98 -10.62
N LEU A 39 7.90 -8.79 -10.03
CA LEU A 39 8.57 -8.56 -8.75
C LEU A 39 7.66 -8.77 -7.52
N LEU A 40 6.38 -9.06 -7.70
CA LEU A 40 5.44 -9.23 -6.58
C LEU A 40 5.66 -10.57 -5.86
N GLY A 41 5.58 -10.54 -4.53
CA GLY A 41 5.77 -11.74 -3.69
C GLY A 41 4.64 -12.76 -3.85
N HIS A 42 3.39 -12.28 -3.97
CA HIS A 42 2.19 -13.11 -3.94
C HIS A 42 1.42 -13.10 -5.25
N TRP A 43 0.71 -14.21 -5.50
CA TRP A 43 -0.34 -14.26 -6.52
C TRP A 43 -1.60 -13.56 -6.02
N GLY A 44 -2.19 -12.71 -6.87
CA GLY A 44 -3.36 -11.90 -6.54
C GLY A 44 -2.96 -10.58 -5.87
N PRO A 45 -3.71 -10.09 -4.87
CA PRO A 45 -3.39 -8.83 -4.20
C PRO A 45 -2.07 -8.93 -3.42
N ASN A 46 -1.30 -7.85 -3.42
CA ASN A 46 -0.11 -7.66 -2.58
C ASN A 46 -0.39 -6.39 -1.77
N HIS A 47 -0.63 -6.56 -0.47
CA HIS A 47 -1.11 -5.47 0.38
C HIS A 47 0.03 -4.61 0.89
N ALA A 48 -0.23 -3.30 0.97
CA ALA A 48 0.66 -2.29 1.53
C ALA A 48 -0.16 -1.39 2.47
N ALA A 49 0.53 -0.68 3.37
CA ALA A 49 -0.08 0.26 4.27
C ALA A 49 0.67 1.60 4.24
N ASP A 50 -0.07 2.69 3.98
CA ASP A 50 0.47 4.05 3.91
C ASP A 50 -0.10 4.91 5.05
N PRO A 51 0.66 5.16 6.14
CA PRO A 51 0.24 6.05 7.21
C PRO A 51 0.20 7.51 6.71
N VAL A 52 -0.92 8.20 6.94
CA VAL A 52 -1.07 9.64 6.67
C VAL A 52 -1.14 10.39 7.99
N ILE A 53 0.01 10.89 8.44
CA ILE A 53 0.10 11.70 9.66
C ILE A 53 -0.08 13.16 9.31
N THR A 54 -1.04 13.80 9.96
CA THR A 54 -1.41 15.19 9.66
C THR A 54 -1.40 16.07 10.90
N ARG A 55 -1.12 17.35 10.70
CA ARG A 55 -1.36 18.39 11.70
C ARG A 55 -1.73 19.71 11.04
N TRP A 56 -2.40 20.58 11.78
CA TRP A 56 -2.63 21.94 11.30
C TRP A 56 -1.35 22.76 11.42
N ALA A 57 -0.95 23.42 10.34
CA ALA A 57 0.17 24.34 10.35
C ALA A 57 -0.15 25.50 11.31
N LYS A 58 0.82 25.88 12.15
CA LYS A 58 0.70 27.04 13.05
C LYS A 58 1.24 28.27 12.33
N ASN A 59 0.59 29.42 12.55
CA ASN A 59 1.03 30.74 12.08
C ASN A 59 1.38 30.80 10.59
N GLN A 60 0.34 30.83 9.73
CA GLN A 60 0.49 30.99 8.29
C GLN A 60 0.12 32.43 7.89
N PRO A 61 1.03 33.41 8.06
CA PRO A 61 0.72 34.83 7.89
C PRO A 61 0.23 35.17 6.46
N ASN A 62 0.64 34.38 5.47
CA ASN A 62 0.34 34.61 4.06
C ASN A 62 -0.85 33.80 3.55
N PHE A 63 -1.52 33.02 4.41
CA PHE A 63 -2.63 32.16 4.00
C PHE A 63 -3.89 32.44 4.83
N LYS A 64 -4.94 32.93 4.15
CA LYS A 64 -6.26 33.09 4.76
C LYS A 64 -6.98 31.73 4.76
N GLY A 65 -6.62 30.85 5.69
CA GLY A 65 -7.24 29.53 5.84
C GLY A 65 -6.45 28.59 6.75
N LYS A 66 -6.98 27.37 6.93
CA LYS A 66 -6.23 26.29 7.59
C LYS A 66 -5.34 25.60 6.56
N VAL A 67 -4.06 25.47 6.87
CA VAL A 67 -3.10 24.68 6.07
C VAL A 67 -2.87 23.36 6.80
N LEU A 68 -2.99 22.25 6.06
CA LEU A 68 -2.69 20.92 6.56
C LEU A 68 -1.23 20.57 6.23
N GLU A 69 -0.46 20.21 7.25
CA GLU A 69 0.87 19.64 7.10
C GLU A 69 0.76 18.12 7.16
N ILE A 70 1.56 17.45 6.33
CA ILE A 70 1.67 15.99 6.30
C ILE A 70 3.13 15.58 6.45
N VAL A 71 3.37 14.43 7.07
CA VAL A 71 4.71 13.81 7.12
C VAL A 71 4.98 13.11 5.78
N LEU A 72 6.11 13.43 5.17
CA LEU A 72 6.61 12.81 3.94
C LEU A 72 8.07 12.41 4.14
N ILE A 73 8.49 11.38 3.43
CA ILE A 73 9.88 10.94 3.35
C ILE A 73 10.43 11.20 1.95
N ASN A 74 11.75 11.33 1.84
CA ASN A 74 12.43 11.36 0.55
C ASN A 74 13.04 9.99 0.29
N ARG A 75 12.52 9.26 -0.70
CA ARG A 75 12.96 7.90 -0.98
C ARG A 75 14.40 7.87 -1.49
N LYS A 76 15.22 6.96 -0.96
CA LYS A 76 16.64 6.84 -1.33
C LYS A 76 16.86 6.30 -2.75
N ASP A 77 15.91 5.55 -3.30
CA ASP A 77 16.03 4.89 -4.61
C ASP A 77 15.82 5.83 -5.79
N ASN A 78 14.95 6.84 -5.65
CA ASN A 78 14.58 7.74 -6.74
C ASN A 78 14.50 9.23 -6.36
N ASN A 79 14.74 9.60 -5.11
CA ASN A 79 14.65 10.97 -4.58
C ASN A 79 13.27 11.63 -4.71
N HIS A 80 12.20 10.84 -4.78
CA HIS A 80 10.83 11.37 -4.77
C HIS A 80 10.29 11.45 -3.34
N LEU A 81 9.46 12.47 -3.10
CA LEU A 81 8.65 12.55 -1.88
C LEU A 81 7.54 11.51 -1.92
N ALA A 82 7.36 10.80 -0.81
CA ALA A 82 6.33 9.77 -0.65
C ALA A 82 5.78 9.74 0.78
N LEU A 83 4.65 9.06 0.96
CA LEU A 83 4.20 8.65 2.30
C LEU A 83 5.18 7.60 2.87
N PRO A 84 5.40 7.56 4.20
CA PRO A 84 6.24 6.56 4.84
C PRO A 84 5.49 5.23 5.00
N GLY A 85 5.15 4.62 3.88
CA GLY A 85 4.43 3.35 3.80
C GLY A 85 5.27 2.23 3.24
N GLY A 86 4.77 1.01 3.40
CA GLY A 86 5.44 -0.21 2.97
C GLY A 86 4.50 -1.40 2.88
N MET A 87 5.08 -2.57 2.58
CA MET A 87 4.34 -3.81 2.35
C MET A 87 3.86 -4.38 3.68
N ILE A 88 2.69 -5.04 3.69
CA ILE A 88 2.21 -5.74 4.89
C ILE A 88 2.84 -7.13 4.94
N ASP A 89 3.51 -7.45 6.05
CA ASP A 89 4.14 -8.74 6.25
C ASP A 89 3.15 -9.87 6.57
N GLU A 90 3.59 -11.12 6.41
CA GLU A 90 2.75 -12.30 6.66
C GLU A 90 2.26 -12.37 8.12
N GLY A 91 0.94 -12.31 8.30
CA GLY A 91 0.30 -12.37 9.62
C GLY A 91 0.26 -11.02 10.33
N GLU A 92 0.78 -9.97 9.70
CA GLU A 92 0.67 -8.60 10.16
C GLU A 92 -0.68 -8.00 9.74
N ASN A 93 -1.21 -7.08 10.56
CA ASN A 93 -2.36 -6.27 10.15
C ASN A 93 -1.90 -4.88 9.68
N ALA A 94 -2.73 -4.23 8.86
CA ALA A 94 -2.39 -2.96 8.24
C ALA A 94 -2.02 -1.83 9.23
N PHE A 95 -2.57 -1.85 10.45
CA PHE A 95 -2.25 -0.82 11.45
C PHE A 95 -0.85 -1.04 12.05
N VAL A 96 -0.47 -2.29 12.30
CA VAL A 96 0.88 -2.63 12.78
C VAL A 96 1.91 -2.29 11.71
N ALA A 97 1.66 -2.68 10.45
CA ALA A 97 2.51 -2.34 9.31
C ALA A 97 2.70 -0.82 9.19
N ALA A 98 1.60 -0.06 9.12
CA ALA A 98 1.65 1.40 9.02
C ALA A 98 2.41 2.07 10.18
N LYS A 99 2.31 1.53 11.40
CA LYS A 99 3.05 2.05 12.55
C LYS A 99 4.53 1.70 12.48
N GLY A 100 4.87 0.48 12.06
CA GLY A 100 6.26 0.03 11.87
C GLY A 100 6.97 0.87 10.83
N GLU A 101 6.39 0.97 9.63
CA GLU A 101 6.91 1.74 8.50
C GLU A 101 7.12 3.21 8.85
N LEU A 102 6.16 3.83 9.54
CA LEU A 102 6.30 5.22 9.99
C LEU A 102 7.50 5.40 10.93
N LEU A 103 7.74 4.48 11.86
CA LEU A 103 8.83 4.59 12.84
C LEU A 103 10.20 4.27 12.23
N GLU A 104 10.23 3.48 11.16
CA GLU A 104 11.47 3.13 10.46
C GLU A 104 11.92 4.23 9.51
N GLU A 105 10.97 4.87 8.82
CA GLU A 105 11.24 5.80 7.72
C GLU A 105 11.15 7.29 8.11
N ALA A 106 10.46 7.66 9.21
CA ALA A 106 10.21 9.06 9.62
C ALA A 106 10.67 9.39 11.05
#